data_AF-A0A452SZ71-F1
#
_entry.id   AF-A0A452SZ71-F1
#
_cell.length_a   1.000
_cell.length_b   1.000
_cell.length_c   1.000
_cell.angle_alpha   90.00
_cell.angle_beta   90.00
_cell.angle_gamma   90.00
#
_symmetry.space_group_name_H-M   'P 1'
#
loop_
_entity.id
_entity.type
_entity.pdbx_description
1 polymer ?
#
loop_
_entity_poly.entity_id
_entity_poly.type
_entity_poly.pdbx_seq_one_letter_code
_entity_poly.pdbx_strand_id
1 'polypeptide(L)'
;QGHSAPGLYHQLLASSQISGKWFYIASAFNNPEFNQSSRTIHAAFFYFAPNHTDDKILLREYLTIGDKCVYNSSYLKVQRENGTVSKYEYGKEQFADLLLTKDPKIFMFGFALKDEQNKGLSFYTDKPEVTEEQMRVFHEAITCIGMQKSEISYTDAKKDLCGPLDKQHKEERQKEKEGDTALG
;
A
#
# COMPACT_ATOMS: atom_id res chain seq x y z
N GLN A 1 -17.34 -32.04 -7.19
CA GLN A 1 -17.10 -30.79 -7.94
C GLN A 1 -17.34 -29.66 -6.96
N GLY A 2 -16.26 -28.99 -6.55
CA GLY A 2 -16.26 -28.06 -5.42
C GLY A 2 -16.93 -26.74 -5.79
N HIS A 3 -17.98 -26.39 -5.06
CA HIS A 3 -18.54 -25.05 -5.08
C HIS A 3 -17.53 -24.10 -4.44
N SER A 4 -16.81 -23.32 -5.26
CA SER A 4 -16.12 -22.13 -4.73
C SER A 4 -17.18 -21.17 -4.22
N ALA A 5 -17.13 -20.86 -2.93
CA ALA A 5 -18.01 -19.89 -2.31
C ALA A 5 -17.87 -18.52 -3.04
N PRO A 6 -18.97 -17.86 -3.42
CA PRO A 6 -18.95 -16.60 -4.16
C PRO A 6 -18.03 -15.50 -3.57
N GLY A 7 -17.84 -15.50 -2.25
CA GLY A 7 -16.95 -14.56 -1.54
C GLY A 7 -15.45 -14.79 -1.78
N LEU A 8 -15.02 -16.05 -1.97
CA LEU A 8 -13.60 -16.38 -2.15
C LEU A 8 -13.07 -15.86 -3.50
N TYR A 9 -13.89 -15.91 -4.54
CA TYR A 9 -13.53 -15.47 -5.88
C TYR A 9 -13.41 -13.95 -5.98
N HIS A 10 -14.33 -13.20 -5.37
CA HIS A 10 -14.30 -11.75 -5.35
C HIS A 10 -13.06 -11.18 -4.61
N GLN A 11 -12.55 -11.91 -3.62
CA GLN A 11 -11.40 -11.49 -2.82
C GLN A 11 -10.05 -11.98 -3.35
N LEU A 12 -10.01 -13.12 -4.05
CA LEU A 12 -8.87 -13.46 -4.92
C LEU A 12 -8.65 -12.36 -5.95
N LEU A 13 -9.72 -11.81 -6.53
CA LEU A 13 -9.66 -10.67 -7.43
C LEU A 13 -9.14 -9.41 -6.72
N ALA A 14 -9.57 -9.14 -5.49
CA ALA A 14 -9.13 -7.95 -4.73
C ALA A 14 -7.62 -7.95 -4.41
N SER A 15 -7.07 -9.07 -3.93
CA SER A 15 -5.62 -9.19 -3.69
C SER A 15 -4.82 -9.16 -5.00
N SER A 16 -5.36 -9.74 -6.07
CA SER A 16 -4.76 -9.68 -7.41
C SER A 16 -4.78 -8.27 -8.00
N GLN A 17 -5.81 -7.47 -7.69
CA GLN A 17 -5.98 -6.12 -8.21
C GLN A 17 -4.92 -5.15 -7.69
N ILE A 18 -4.43 -5.35 -6.46
CA ILE A 18 -3.34 -4.53 -5.91
C ILE A 18 -1.94 -5.11 -6.21
N SER A 19 -1.85 -6.18 -7.00
CA SER A 19 -0.55 -6.73 -7.40
C SER A 19 0.23 -5.73 -8.26
N GLY A 20 1.52 -5.58 -7.99
CA GLY A 20 2.41 -4.72 -8.77
C GLY A 20 2.94 -3.51 -7.99
N LYS A 21 3.35 -2.48 -8.74
CA LYS A 21 3.98 -1.27 -8.19
C LYS A 21 2.92 -0.21 -7.87
N TRP A 22 3.03 0.39 -6.69
CA TRP A 22 2.13 1.45 -6.23
C TRP A 22 2.89 2.58 -5.56
N PHE A 23 2.39 3.79 -5.68
CA PHE A 23 2.96 5.00 -5.09
C PHE A 23 2.05 5.48 -3.97
N TYR A 24 2.63 5.81 -2.83
CA TYR A 24 1.90 6.42 -1.71
C TYR A 24 1.85 7.93 -1.93
N ILE A 25 0.64 8.45 -2.12
CA ILE A 25 0.41 9.84 -2.54
C ILE A 25 0.07 10.73 -1.35
N ALA A 26 -0.83 10.26 -0.48
CA ALA A 26 -1.33 11.06 0.61
C ALA A 26 -1.91 10.22 1.74
N SER A 27 -2.03 10.82 2.93
CA SER A 27 -2.80 10.25 4.04
C SER A 27 -3.25 11.30 5.03
N ALA A 28 -4.26 10.97 5.84
CA ALA A 28 -4.52 11.64 7.10
C ALA A 28 -4.77 10.60 8.19
N PHE A 29 -4.24 10.82 9.39
CA PHE A 29 -4.36 9.93 10.53
C PHE A 29 -4.62 10.71 11.81
N ASN A 30 -5.62 10.29 12.60
CA ASN A 30 -5.79 10.75 13.98
C ASN A 30 -4.82 10.03 14.93
N ASN A 31 -4.48 8.77 14.61
CA ASN A 31 -3.48 8.04 15.38
C ASN A 31 -2.12 8.79 15.31
N PRO A 32 -1.53 9.18 16.45
CA PRO A 32 -0.35 10.04 16.47
C PRO A 32 0.90 9.37 15.92
N GLU A 33 1.08 8.06 16.11
CA GLU A 33 2.23 7.32 15.58
C GLU A 33 2.20 7.31 14.04
N PHE A 34 1.03 7.01 13.46
CA PHE A 34 0.85 7.01 12.01
C PHE A 34 0.94 8.41 11.41
N ASN A 35 0.36 9.42 12.07
CA ASN A 35 0.42 10.80 11.63
C ASN A 35 1.86 11.35 11.64
N GLN A 36 2.62 11.03 12.69
CA GLN A 36 4.03 11.42 12.74
C GLN A 36 4.84 10.69 11.66
N SER A 37 4.65 9.37 11.52
CA SER A 37 5.35 8.56 10.52
C SER A 37 5.08 9.07 9.10
N SER A 38 3.82 9.28 8.72
CA SER A 38 3.42 9.73 7.39
C SER A 38 4.04 11.07 7.00
N ARG A 39 4.15 12.02 7.94
CA ARG A 39 4.76 13.33 7.71
C ARG A 39 6.26 13.30 7.47
N THR A 40 6.95 12.22 7.89
CA THR A 40 8.39 12.07 7.64
C THR A 40 8.71 11.48 6.27
N ILE A 41 7.72 10.90 5.60
CA ILE A 41 7.88 10.26 4.29
C ILE A 41 7.79 11.34 3.21
N HIS A 42 8.90 11.61 2.55
CA HIS A 42 8.96 12.56 1.44
C HIS A 42 8.40 11.97 0.15
N ALA A 43 8.72 10.71 -0.12
CA ALA A 43 8.24 9.94 -1.27
C ALA A 43 8.24 8.46 -0.91
N ALA A 44 7.32 7.67 -1.48
CA ALA A 44 7.33 6.24 -1.27
C ALA A 44 6.67 5.47 -2.41
N PHE A 45 7.25 4.31 -2.71
CA PHE A 45 6.61 3.32 -3.57
C PHE A 45 6.80 1.91 -3.04
N PHE A 46 5.88 1.04 -3.45
CA PHE A 46 5.71 -0.29 -2.92
C PHE A 46 5.58 -1.29 -4.05
N TYR A 47 5.99 -2.52 -3.80
CA TYR A 47 5.59 -3.66 -4.62
C TYR A 47 4.81 -4.64 -3.76
N PHE A 48 3.59 -4.95 -4.18
CA PHE A 48 2.80 -6.03 -3.62
C PHE A 48 2.90 -7.24 -4.55
N ALA A 49 3.34 -8.37 -4.01
CA ALA A 49 3.33 -9.66 -4.68
C ALA A 49 2.50 -10.66 -3.86
N PRO A 50 1.20 -10.80 -4.15
CA PRO A 50 0.33 -11.76 -3.47
C PRO A 50 0.81 -13.19 -3.69
N ASN A 51 0.84 -13.97 -2.61
CA ASN A 51 0.92 -15.42 -2.64
C ASN A 51 -0.47 -15.97 -2.28
N HIS A 52 -1.18 -16.44 -3.30
CA HIS A 52 -2.57 -16.88 -3.17
C HIS A 52 -2.74 -18.19 -2.38
N THR A 53 -1.65 -18.93 -2.16
CA THR A 53 -1.67 -20.20 -1.40
C THR A 53 -1.57 -19.95 0.10
N ASP A 54 -0.84 -18.91 0.52
CA ASP A 54 -0.48 -18.69 1.93
C ASP A 54 -1.18 -17.49 2.58
N ASP A 55 -2.15 -16.88 1.90
CA ASP A 55 -2.86 -15.66 2.34
C ASP A 55 -1.91 -14.56 2.81
N LYS A 56 -0.82 -14.39 2.04
CA LYS A 56 0.22 -13.41 2.31
C LYS A 56 0.49 -12.57 1.07
N ILE A 57 0.92 -11.34 1.29
CA ILE A 57 1.42 -10.46 0.24
C ILE A 57 2.85 -10.10 0.61
N LEU A 58 3.81 -10.48 -0.23
CA LEU A 58 5.18 -9.99 -0.09
C LEU A 58 5.17 -8.50 -0.43
N LEU A 59 5.49 -7.70 0.58
CA LEU A 59 5.55 -6.25 0.51
C LEU A 59 7.02 -5.82 0.47
N ARG A 60 7.40 -5.10 -0.59
CA ARG A 60 8.69 -4.42 -0.68
C ARG A 60 8.45 -2.92 -0.68
N GLU A 61 9.01 -2.23 0.29
CA GLU A 61 8.78 -0.82 0.58
C GLU A 61 10.06 -0.04 0.28
N TYR A 62 9.91 1.05 -0.45
CA TYR A 62 10.98 1.98 -0.77
C TYR A 62 10.54 3.36 -0.32
N LEU A 63 11.08 3.81 0.80
CA LEU A 63 10.69 5.05 1.47
C LEU A 63 11.83 6.04 1.36
N THR A 64 11.55 7.23 0.87
CA THR A 64 12.44 8.38 1.05
C THR A 64 12.06 9.08 2.35
N ILE A 65 12.94 9.02 3.34
CA ILE A 65 12.77 9.66 4.64
C ILE A 65 13.95 10.60 4.85
N GLY A 66 13.68 11.91 4.96
CA GLY A 66 14.74 12.91 4.90
C GLY A 66 15.48 12.85 3.57
N ASP A 67 16.82 12.77 3.63
CA ASP A 67 17.70 12.69 2.45
C ASP A 67 18.23 11.26 2.21
N LYS A 68 17.46 10.24 2.63
CA LYS A 68 17.88 8.83 2.53
C LYS A 68 16.77 7.96 1.94
N CYS A 69 17.18 6.99 1.14
CA CYS A 69 16.32 5.86 0.79
C CYS A 69 16.40 4.78 1.87
N VAL A 70 15.24 4.32 2.34
CA VAL A 70 15.07 3.23 3.29
C VAL A 70 14.29 2.13 2.60
N TYR A 71 14.86 0.93 2.56
CA TYR A 71 14.24 -0.26 2.00
C TYR A 71 13.80 -1.21 3.11
N ASN A 72 12.60 -1.77 2.98
CA ASN A 72 12.12 -2.84 3.84
C ASN A 72 11.40 -3.91 3.01
N SER A 73 11.51 -5.16 3.43
CA SER A 73 10.79 -6.29 2.86
C SER A 73 10.12 -7.06 3.96
N SER A 74 8.80 -7.21 3.87
CA SER A 74 7.98 -7.88 4.88
C SER A 74 6.80 -8.61 4.23
N TYR A 75 5.98 -9.25 5.05
CA TYR A 75 4.75 -9.90 4.59
C TYR A 75 3.55 -9.23 5.23
N LEU A 76 2.57 -8.87 4.40
CA LEU A 76 1.22 -8.60 4.88
C LEU A 76 0.47 -9.93 4.98
N LYS A 77 -0.31 -10.10 6.03
CA LYS A 77 -1.29 -11.20 6.11
C LYS A 77 -2.63 -10.70 5.54
N VAL A 78 -3.34 -11.57 4.85
CA VAL A 78 -4.65 -11.27 4.27
C VAL A 78 -5.73 -11.94 5.10
N GLN A 79 -6.64 -11.15 5.67
CA GLN A 79 -7.83 -11.67 6.35
C GLN A 79 -9.01 -11.58 5.38
N ARG A 80 -9.17 -12.64 4.56
CA ARG A 80 -10.15 -12.69 3.47
C ARG A 80 -11.56 -12.34 3.94
N GLU A 81 -12.07 -13.02 4.95
CA GLU A 81 -13.45 -12.83 5.46
C GLU A 81 -13.78 -11.37 5.80
N ASN A 82 -12.77 -10.61 6.26
CA ASN A 82 -12.92 -9.24 6.71
C ASN A 82 -12.52 -8.20 5.64
N GLY A 83 -11.94 -8.61 4.51
CA GLY A 83 -11.42 -7.68 3.50
C GLY A 83 -10.26 -6.82 4.01
N THR A 84 -9.50 -7.31 4.98
CA THR A 84 -8.40 -6.58 5.63
C THR A 84 -7.04 -7.18 5.32
N VAL A 85 -6.02 -6.34 5.42
CA VAL A 85 -4.61 -6.76 5.47
C VAL A 85 -4.03 -6.36 6.82
N SER A 86 -3.06 -7.14 7.31
CA SER A 86 -2.35 -6.82 8.55
C SER A 86 -0.84 -6.86 8.40
N LYS A 87 -0.16 -6.02 9.18
CA LYS A 87 1.30 -5.92 9.29
C LYS A 87 1.70 -5.77 10.75
N TYR A 88 2.79 -6.41 11.16
CA TYR A 88 3.36 -6.18 12.49
C TYR A 88 4.26 -4.94 12.46
N GLU A 89 3.83 -3.86 13.12
CA GLU A 89 4.55 -2.59 13.22
C GLU A 89 4.36 -1.96 14.60
N TYR A 90 5.38 -1.23 15.07
CA TYR A 90 5.35 -0.57 16.38
C TYR A 90 5.06 -1.54 17.55
N GLY A 91 5.53 -2.79 17.44
CA GLY A 91 5.35 -3.81 18.47
C GLY A 91 3.94 -4.42 18.56
N LYS A 92 3.06 -4.15 17.59
CA LYS A 92 1.71 -4.72 17.53
C LYS A 92 1.29 -5.03 16.09
N GLU A 93 0.26 -5.87 15.95
CA GLU A 93 -0.34 -6.12 14.63
C GLU A 93 -1.32 -4.99 14.30
N GLN A 94 -1.07 -4.32 13.18
CA GLN A 94 -1.91 -3.26 12.63
C GLN A 94 -2.79 -3.85 11.53
N PHE A 95 -4.05 -3.44 11.50
CA PHE A 95 -5.02 -3.88 10.50
C PHE A 95 -5.45 -2.69 9.63
N ALA A 96 -5.62 -2.95 8.34
CA ALA A 96 -6.14 -1.99 7.39
C ALA A 96 -7.21 -2.63 6.50
N ASP A 97 -8.33 -1.94 6.34
CA ASP A 97 -9.36 -2.26 5.36
C ASP A 97 -8.83 -1.95 3.96
N LEU A 98 -8.87 -2.93 3.05
CA LEU A 98 -8.52 -2.70 1.64
C LEU A 98 -9.73 -2.09 0.91
N LEU A 99 -9.62 -0.81 0.56
CA LEU A 99 -10.69 -0.06 -0.08
C LEU A 99 -10.39 0.14 -1.56
N LEU A 100 -10.97 -0.73 -2.40
CA LEU A 100 -10.87 -0.62 -3.85
C LEU A 100 -11.86 0.42 -4.37
N THR A 101 -11.46 1.15 -5.41
CA THR A 101 -12.32 2.15 -6.07
C THR A 101 -12.78 1.65 -7.44
N LYS A 102 -13.65 2.43 -8.09
CA LYS A 102 -14.06 2.19 -9.49
C LYS A 102 -12.92 2.39 -10.48
N ASP A 103 -11.96 3.25 -10.16
CA ASP A 103 -10.73 3.40 -10.93
C ASP A 103 -9.72 2.35 -10.44
N PRO A 104 -9.38 1.32 -11.25
CA PRO A 104 -8.45 0.28 -10.83
C PRO A 104 -7.02 0.80 -10.63
N LYS A 105 -6.73 2.05 -11.00
CA LYS A 105 -5.43 2.70 -10.83
C LYS A 105 -5.24 3.33 -9.46
N ILE A 106 -6.27 3.32 -8.61
CA ILE A 106 -6.20 3.88 -7.27
C ILE A 106 -6.84 2.95 -6.24
N PHE A 107 -6.30 2.94 -5.04
CA PHE A 107 -6.91 2.29 -3.89
C PHE A 107 -6.55 3.04 -2.59
N MET A 108 -7.24 2.69 -1.51
CA MET A 108 -6.98 3.23 -0.18
C MET A 108 -6.83 2.13 0.86
N PHE A 109 -6.05 2.41 1.90
CA PHE A 109 -6.10 1.65 3.14
C PHE A 109 -6.78 2.48 4.22
N GLY A 110 -7.86 1.94 4.77
CA GLY A 110 -8.57 2.50 5.92
C GLY A 110 -8.09 1.87 7.22
N PHE A 111 -7.74 2.69 8.19
CA PHE A 111 -7.23 2.23 9.49
C PHE A 111 -8.22 2.62 10.56
N ALA A 112 -8.62 1.65 11.38
CA ALA A 112 -9.49 1.85 12.54
C ALA A 112 -10.71 2.78 12.24
N LEU A 113 -11.37 2.60 11.09
CA LEU A 113 -12.37 3.56 10.57
C LEU A 113 -13.57 3.81 11.49
N LYS A 114 -13.83 2.90 12.43
CA LYS A 114 -14.91 3.02 13.44
C LYS A 114 -14.44 3.64 14.76
N ASP A 115 -13.14 3.84 14.93
CA ASP A 115 -12.53 4.44 16.11
C ASP A 115 -12.16 5.89 15.78
N GLU A 116 -13.00 6.83 16.24
CA GLU A 116 -12.82 8.26 16.02
C GLU A 116 -11.44 8.79 16.46
N GLN A 117 -10.82 8.17 17.46
CA GLN A 117 -9.52 8.62 18.00
C GLN A 117 -8.33 8.10 17.20
N ASN A 118 -8.49 6.98 16.49
CA ASN A 118 -7.38 6.32 15.79
C ASN A 118 -7.57 6.20 14.28
N LYS A 119 -8.74 6.61 13.76
CA LYS A 119 -9.04 6.48 12.34
C LYS A 119 -8.03 7.17 11.45
N GLY A 120 -7.90 6.64 10.24
CA GLY A 120 -7.16 7.30 9.19
C GLY A 120 -7.28 6.60 7.86
N LEU A 121 -6.76 7.25 6.84
CA LEU A 121 -6.84 6.81 5.46
C LEU A 121 -5.53 7.14 4.77
N SER A 122 -5.03 6.19 3.98
CA SER A 122 -3.91 6.40 3.07
C SER A 122 -4.30 6.08 1.65
N PHE A 123 -3.66 6.77 0.70
CA PHE A 123 -4.03 6.78 -0.71
C PHE A 123 -2.87 6.38 -1.59
N TYR A 124 -3.18 5.50 -2.54
CA TYR A 124 -2.20 4.90 -3.43
C TYR A 124 -2.65 4.94 -4.88
N THR A 125 -1.68 5.09 -5.77
CA THR A 125 -1.88 5.16 -7.22
C THR A 125 -0.86 4.30 -7.97
N ASP A 126 -1.18 3.88 -9.18
CA ASP A 126 -0.28 3.10 -10.06
C ASP A 126 0.87 3.93 -10.65
N LYS A 127 0.75 5.26 -10.57
CA LYS A 127 1.71 6.26 -11.05
C LYS A 127 2.03 7.29 -9.97
N PRO A 128 3.23 7.90 -9.97
CA PRO A 128 3.58 8.93 -9.00
C PRO A 128 2.80 10.23 -9.19
N GLU A 129 2.38 10.55 -10.42
CA GLU A 129 1.52 11.69 -10.71
C GLU A 129 0.04 11.32 -10.53
N VAL A 130 -0.69 12.19 -9.82
CA VAL A 130 -2.12 12.02 -9.56
C VAL A 130 -2.94 13.04 -10.34
N THR A 131 -4.07 12.59 -10.91
CA THR A 131 -5.01 13.49 -11.60
C THR A 131 -5.93 14.20 -10.59
N GLU A 132 -6.52 15.32 -10.98
CA GLU A 132 -7.49 16.05 -10.14
C GLU A 132 -8.69 15.17 -9.76
N GLU A 133 -9.16 14.32 -10.68
CA GLU A 133 -10.27 13.40 -10.44
C GLU A 133 -9.93 12.35 -9.38
N GLN A 134 -8.75 11.74 -9.47
CA GLN A 134 -8.28 10.77 -8.49
C GLN A 134 -8.10 11.40 -7.11
N MET A 135 -7.56 12.63 -7.04
CA MET A 135 -7.47 13.37 -5.79
C MET A 135 -8.82 13.76 -5.20
N ARG A 136 -9.81 14.08 -6.05
CA ARG A 136 -11.17 14.37 -5.60
C ARG A 136 -11.76 13.16 -4.87
N VAL A 137 -11.61 11.95 -5.42
CA VAL A 137 -12.07 10.71 -4.77
C VAL A 137 -11.48 10.58 -3.37
N PHE A 138 -10.18 10.82 -3.21
CA PHE A 138 -9.54 10.75 -1.90
C PHE A 138 -10.04 11.83 -0.93
N HIS A 139 -10.21 13.07 -1.40
CA HIS A 139 -10.73 14.17 -0.58
C HIS A 139 -12.17 13.95 -0.10
N GLU A 140 -13.01 13.35 -0.94
CA GLU A 140 -14.36 12.94 -0.57
C GLU A 140 -14.32 11.83 0.47
N ALA A 141 -13.42 10.84 0.32
CA ALA A 141 -13.25 9.77 1.30
C ALA A 141 -12.79 10.30 2.67
N ILE A 142 -11.84 11.23 2.71
CA ILE A 142 -11.40 11.92 3.94
C ILE A 142 -12.57 12.64 4.63
N THR A 143 -13.38 13.35 3.85
CA THR A 143 -14.55 14.07 4.39
C THR A 143 -15.62 13.09 4.89
N CYS A 144 -15.83 11.98 4.18
CA CYS A 144 -16.78 10.92 4.54
C CYS A 144 -16.45 10.29 5.89
N ILE A 145 -15.17 10.08 6.18
CA ILE A 145 -14.73 9.58 7.49
C ILE A 145 -14.62 10.69 8.55
N GLY A 146 -15.12 11.91 8.29
CA GLY A 146 -15.17 13.00 9.26
C GLY A 146 -13.83 13.68 9.56
N MET A 147 -12.85 13.57 8.66
CA MET A 147 -11.55 14.25 8.78
C MET A 147 -11.48 15.47 7.85
N GLN A 148 -10.64 16.45 8.19
CA GLN A 148 -10.49 17.66 7.38
C GLN A 148 -9.38 17.51 6.33
N LYS A 149 -9.59 18.11 5.15
CA LYS A 149 -8.60 18.09 4.06
C LYS A 149 -7.27 18.76 4.45
N SER A 150 -7.29 19.70 5.39
CA SER A 150 -6.10 20.36 5.93
C SER A 150 -5.21 19.43 6.77
N GLU A 151 -5.73 18.28 7.20
CA GLU A 151 -4.99 17.27 7.96
C GLU A 151 -4.21 16.31 7.07
N ILE A 152 -4.44 16.37 5.75
CA ILE A 152 -3.79 15.52 4.77
C ILE A 152 -2.31 15.90 4.64
N SER A 153 -1.45 14.90 4.76
CA SER A 153 -0.05 14.95 4.39
C SER A 153 0.13 14.36 3.00
N TYR A 154 0.96 14.99 2.17
CA TYR A 154 1.21 14.61 0.78
C TYR A 154 2.69 14.27 0.60
N THR A 155 2.97 13.28 -0.23
CA THR A 155 4.32 13.02 -0.73
C THR A 155 4.62 13.88 -1.95
N ASP A 156 5.90 13.99 -2.28
CA ASP A 156 6.39 14.63 -3.49
C ASP A 156 7.31 13.66 -4.22
N ALA A 157 6.82 13.09 -5.33
CA ALA A 157 7.57 12.14 -6.15
C ALA A 157 8.92 12.70 -6.65
N LYS A 158 9.07 14.03 -6.75
CA LYS A 158 10.33 14.66 -7.14
C LYS A 158 11.42 14.53 -6.08
N LYS A 159 11.05 14.21 -4.84
CA LYS A 159 11.96 13.94 -3.73
C LYS A 159 12.37 12.48 -3.63
N ASP A 160 11.94 11.62 -4.56
CA ASP A 160 12.34 10.21 -4.54
C ASP A 160 13.86 10.04 -4.66
N LEU A 161 14.44 9.32 -3.70
CA LEU A 161 15.84 8.91 -3.70
C LEU A 161 15.98 7.39 -3.87
N CYS A 162 14.87 6.65 -3.98
CA CYS A 162 14.88 5.19 -4.03
C CYS A 162 14.92 4.60 -5.45
N GLY A 163 14.71 5.39 -6.50
CA GLY A 163 14.81 4.96 -7.89
C GLY A 163 16.07 4.15 -8.24
N PRO A 164 17.29 4.60 -7.85
CA PRO A 164 18.52 3.84 -8.11
C PRO A 164 18.54 2.46 -7.43
N LEU A 165 18.09 2.37 -6.18
CA LEU A 165 18.05 1.11 -5.44
C LEU A 165 17.01 0.13 -6.01
N ASP A 166 15.83 0.63 -6.40
CA ASP A 166 14.82 -0.19 -7.09
C ASP A 166 15.35 -0.75 -8.43
N LYS A 167 16.10 0.06 -9.18
CA LYS A 167 16.75 -0.37 -10.42
C LYS A 167 17.76 -1.49 -10.15
N GLN A 168 18.66 -1.32 -9.17
CA GLN A 168 19.63 -2.33 -8.78
C GLN A 168 18.93 -3.66 -8.41
N HIS A 169 17.95 -3.61 -7.50
CA HIS A 169 17.24 -4.81 -7.08
C HIS A 169 16.46 -5.49 -8.23
N LYS A 170 16.02 -4.75 -9.26
CA LYS A 170 15.40 -5.35 -10.45
C LYS A 170 16.41 -6.13 -11.28
N GLU A 171 17.60 -5.57 -11.49
CA GLU A 171 18.67 -6.21 -12.25
C GLU A 171 19.17 -7.47 -11.55
N GLU A 172 19.34 -7.44 -10.21
CA GLU A 172 19.72 -8.61 -9.41
C GLU A 172 18.69 -9.75 -9.56
N ARG A 173 17.40 -9.46 -9.40
CA ARG A 173 16.33 -10.45 -9.58
C ARG A 173 16.23 -11.01 -11.00
N GLN A 174 16.61 -10.24 -12.01
CA GLN A 174 16.64 -10.74 -13.39
C GLN A 174 17.79 -11.73 -13.58
N LYS A 175 18.99 -11.39 -13.07
CA LYS A 175 20.16 -12.27 -13.12
C LYS A 175 19.95 -13.58 -12.37
N GLU A 176 19.32 -13.54 -11.19
CA GLU A 176 18.98 -14.75 -10.42
C GLU A 176 18.09 -15.69 -11.23
N LYS A 177 17.06 -15.16 -11.90
CA LYS A 177 16.15 -15.96 -12.74
C LYS A 177 16.84 -16.55 -13.96
N GLU A 178 17.73 -15.79 -14.61
CA GLU A 178 18.51 -16.27 -15.75
C GLU A 178 19.50 -17.36 -15.33
N GLY A 179 20.13 -17.21 -14.15
CA GLY A 179 21.02 -18.21 -13.56
C GLY A 179 20.31 -19.51 -13.20
N ASP A 180 19.13 -19.42 -12.58
CA ASP A 180 18.29 -20.60 -12.26
C ASP A 180 17.81 -21.31 -13.54
N THR A 181 17.50 -20.56 -14.60
CA THR A 181 17.07 -21.14 -15.89
C THR A 181 18.23 -21.79 -16.66
N ALA A 182 19.48 -21.35 -16.43
CA ALA A 182 20.67 -21.93 -17.05
C ALA A 182 21.20 -23.19 -16.35
N LEU A 183 20.73 -23.46 -15.12
CA LEU A 183 21.12 -24.61 -14.30
C LEU A 183 20.06 -25.72 -14.23
N GLY A 184 18.88 -25.52 -14.81
CA GLY A 184 17.80 -26.50 -14.93
C GLY A 184 17.69 -27.07 -16.33
#